data_AF-A0A5N7MJT3-F1
#
_entry.id   AF-A0A5N7MJT3-F1
#
_cell.length_a   1.000
_cell.length_b   1.000
_cell.length_c   1.000
_cell.angle_alpha   90.00
_cell.angle_beta   90.00
_cell.angle_gamma   90.00
#
_symmetry.space_group_name_H-M   'P 1'
#
loop_
_entity.id
_entity.type
_entity.pdbx_description
1 polymer ?
#
loop_
_entity_poly.entity_id
_entity_poly.type
_entity_poly.pdbx_seq_one_letter_code
_entity_poly.pdbx_strand_id
1 'polypeptide(L)'
;MTIDSGFAPACNRPERPVALPPDHHPHNQDPGAGPAHEPGPRQHPGLVMHPFVSPEDQVTILAAVDEAVVAELGDLIEALPHHPRPITAVLALIEAGLLAVDFHAPFDSSVRIWRP
;
A
#
# COMPACT_ATOMS: atom_id res chain seq x y z
N MET A 1 -13.59 56.71 16.55
CA MET A 1 -15.04 56.45 16.42
C MET A 1 -15.16 54.93 16.31
N THR A 2 -15.40 54.10 17.34
CA THR A 2 -16.48 54.06 18.36
C THR A 2 -17.84 54.07 17.64
N ILE A 3 -18.72 53.06 17.65
CA ILE A 3 -19.18 52.04 18.63
C ILE A 3 -19.82 50.86 17.83
N ASP A 4 -19.68 49.59 18.22
CA ASP A 4 -20.51 48.79 19.17
C ASP A 4 -21.99 48.63 18.80
N SER A 5 -22.42 47.37 18.60
CA SER A 5 -23.76 46.77 18.82
C SER A 5 -23.73 45.39 18.14
N GLY A 6 -23.64 44.24 18.78
CA GLY A 6 -24.27 43.84 20.03
C GLY A 6 -25.36 42.82 19.71
N PHE A 7 -25.02 41.53 19.60
CA PHE A 7 -25.99 40.43 19.81
C PHE A 7 -25.30 39.07 20.04
N ALA A 8 -25.24 38.65 21.30
CA ALA A 8 -25.17 37.26 21.74
C ALA A 8 -25.98 37.19 23.06
N PRO A 9 -26.43 36.02 23.57
CA PRO A 9 -26.55 34.69 22.97
C PRO A 9 -27.99 34.12 23.09
N ALA A 10 -28.46 33.34 22.12
CA ALA A 10 -29.68 32.56 22.29
C ALA A 10 -29.34 31.17 22.88
N CYS A 11 -29.68 31.02 24.16
CA CYS A 11 -29.90 29.81 24.95
C CYS A 11 -29.59 28.44 24.31
N ASN A 12 -28.58 27.77 24.88
CA ASN A 12 -28.40 26.32 24.86
C ASN A 12 -29.70 25.60 25.24
N ARG A 13 -30.16 24.70 24.37
CA ARG A 13 -31.17 23.68 24.69
C ARG A 13 -30.44 22.34 24.84
N PRO A 14 -30.39 21.72 26.03
CA PRO A 14 -29.88 20.36 26.17
C PRO A 14 -30.96 19.38 25.69
N GLU A 15 -30.79 18.86 24.48
CA GLU A 15 -31.61 17.74 24.01
C GLU A 15 -31.13 16.46 24.70
N ARG A 16 -32.10 15.69 25.21
CA ARG A 16 -31.95 14.57 26.13
C ARG A 16 -31.01 13.46 25.64
N PRO A 17 -30.34 12.74 26.57
CA PRO A 17 -29.55 11.56 26.24
C PRO A 17 -30.46 10.41 25.77
N VAL A 18 -30.18 9.89 24.57
CA VAL A 18 -30.67 8.57 24.16
C VAL A 18 -29.99 7.55 25.06
N ALA A 19 -30.78 6.88 25.89
CA ALA A 19 -30.34 5.72 26.65
C ALA A 19 -29.97 4.59 25.66
N LEU A 20 -28.68 4.25 25.64
CA LEU A 20 -28.18 3.00 25.06
C LEU A 20 -28.70 1.83 25.91
N PRO A 21 -29.26 0.75 25.32
CA PRO A 21 -29.48 -0.48 26.07
C PRO A 21 -28.13 -1.11 26.44
N PRO A 22 -27.94 -1.61 27.68
CA PRO A 22 -26.80 -2.43 28.02
C PRO A 22 -27.00 -3.87 27.52
N ASP A 23 -25.91 -4.62 27.51
CA ASP A 23 -25.83 -6.08 27.30
C ASP A 23 -25.61 -6.59 25.87
N HIS A 24 -24.37 -6.46 25.41
CA HIS A 24 -23.69 -7.63 24.85
C HIS A 24 -22.32 -7.79 25.50
N HIS A 25 -22.19 -8.89 26.24
CA HIS A 25 -20.98 -9.31 26.94
C HIS A 25 -19.79 -9.43 25.97
N PRO A 26 -18.55 -9.10 26.40
CA PRO A 26 -17.37 -9.55 25.68
C PRO A 26 -17.27 -11.07 25.84
N HIS A 27 -17.51 -11.81 24.76
CA HIS A 27 -17.24 -13.23 24.77
C HIS A 27 -15.72 -13.42 24.70
N ASN A 28 -15.15 -13.67 25.88
CA ASN A 28 -13.81 -14.19 26.10
C ASN A 28 -13.66 -15.50 25.30
N GLN A 29 -12.93 -15.49 24.19
CA GLN A 29 -12.53 -16.72 23.51
C GLN A 29 -11.14 -17.13 24.00
N ASP A 30 -11.09 -18.13 24.87
CA ASP A 30 -9.90 -18.94 25.16
C ASP A 30 -9.92 -20.21 24.24
N PRO A 31 -8.78 -20.83 23.92
CA PRO A 31 -8.52 -21.46 22.62
C PRO A 31 -9.09 -22.89 22.54
N GLY A 32 -10.07 -23.07 21.67
CA GLY A 32 -10.52 -24.38 21.25
C GLY A 32 -9.59 -24.94 20.17
N ALA A 33 -8.78 -25.93 20.53
CA ALA A 33 -8.05 -26.78 19.61
C ALA A 33 -8.98 -27.37 18.52
N GLY A 34 -8.83 -26.90 17.29
CA GLY A 34 -9.35 -27.49 16.05
C GLY A 34 -8.18 -27.74 15.08
N PRO A 35 -8.29 -28.75 14.19
CA PRO A 35 -7.13 -29.38 13.58
C PRO A 35 -6.42 -28.45 12.59
N ALA A 36 -5.09 -28.39 12.74
CA ALA A 36 -4.10 -27.94 11.76
C ALA A 36 -4.66 -27.03 10.66
N HIS A 37 -4.77 -25.73 10.97
CA HIS A 37 -4.58 -24.73 9.92
C HIS A 37 -3.14 -24.94 9.45
N GLU A 38 -2.96 -25.64 8.33
CA GLU A 38 -1.70 -25.53 7.58
C GLU A 38 -1.43 -24.04 7.44
N PRO A 39 -0.26 -23.54 7.89
CA PRO A 39 0.10 -22.17 7.59
C PRO A 39 0.21 -22.10 6.07
N GLY A 40 -0.84 -21.60 5.42
CA GLY A 40 -0.80 -21.23 4.02
C GLY A 40 0.47 -20.41 3.77
N PRO A 41 1.07 -20.51 2.57
CA PRO A 41 2.40 -19.99 2.30
C PRO A 41 2.50 -18.58 2.85
N ARG A 42 3.35 -18.42 3.86
CA ARG A 42 3.52 -17.15 4.57
C ARG A 42 3.88 -16.13 3.51
N GLN A 43 2.91 -15.29 3.14
CA GLN A 43 3.15 -14.13 2.30
C GLN A 43 4.12 -13.26 3.10
N HIS A 44 5.40 -13.30 2.71
CA HIS A 44 6.39 -12.43 3.33
C HIS A 44 5.93 -10.98 3.03
N PRO A 45 5.70 -10.15 4.06
CA PRO A 45 5.32 -8.76 3.86
C PRO A 45 6.49 -8.04 3.17
N GLY A 46 6.45 -7.97 1.84
CA GLY A 46 7.52 -7.45 0.99
C GLY A 46 7.72 -8.18 -0.33
N LEU A 47 7.21 -9.41 -0.48
CA LEU A 47 7.27 -10.18 -1.73
C LEU A 47 5.91 -10.11 -2.46
N VAL A 48 5.95 -9.75 -3.74
CA VAL A 48 4.75 -9.68 -4.57
C VAL A 48 4.48 -11.07 -5.13
N MET A 49 3.36 -11.67 -4.71
CA MET A 49 2.90 -12.92 -5.31
C MET A 49 2.21 -12.62 -6.64
N HIS A 50 2.98 -12.58 -7.73
CA HIS A 50 2.48 -12.39 -9.08
C HIS A 50 2.96 -13.52 -10.01
N PRO A 51 2.11 -14.06 -10.92
CA PRO A 51 2.48 -15.20 -11.79
C PRO A 51 3.70 -14.96 -12.68
N PHE A 52 4.07 -13.70 -12.89
CA PHE A 52 5.19 -13.25 -13.72
C PHE A 52 6.24 -12.47 -12.92
N VAL A 53 6.30 -12.66 -11.60
CA VAL A 53 7.36 -12.09 -10.75
C VAL A 53 7.90 -13.22 -9.90
N SER A 54 9.09 -13.72 -10.23
CA SER A 54 9.80 -14.60 -9.31
C SER A 54 10.46 -13.79 -8.19
N PRO A 55 10.73 -14.40 -7.02
CA PRO A 55 11.48 -13.74 -5.96
C PRO A 55 12.86 -13.23 -6.42
N GLU A 56 13.52 -13.94 -7.33
CA GLU A 56 14.83 -13.57 -7.87
C GLU A 56 14.73 -12.33 -8.76
N ASP A 57 13.72 -12.27 -9.63
CA ASP A 57 13.47 -11.10 -10.48
C ASP A 57 13.12 -9.88 -9.61
N GLN A 58 12.32 -10.09 -8.57
CA GLN A 58 11.95 -9.02 -7.65
C GLN A 58 13.17 -8.46 -6.93
N VAL A 59 14.06 -9.31 -6.39
CA VAL A 59 15.31 -8.85 -5.76
C VAL A 59 16.18 -8.11 -6.77
N THR A 60 16.29 -8.61 -8.00
CA THR A 60 17.08 -7.99 -9.06
C THR A 60 16.58 -6.58 -9.40
N ILE A 61 15.28 -6.42 -9.60
CA ILE A 61 14.68 -5.11 -9.90
C ILE A 61 14.86 -4.15 -8.73
N LEU A 62 14.56 -4.61 -7.50
CA LEU A 62 14.64 -3.75 -6.32
C LEU A 62 16.08 -3.31 -6.03
N ALA A 63 17.05 -4.21 -6.17
CA ALA A 63 18.46 -3.89 -6.02
C ALA A 63 18.94 -2.87 -7.06
N ALA A 64 18.53 -3.01 -8.31
CA ALA A 64 18.89 -2.06 -9.38
C ALA A 64 18.36 -0.64 -9.09
N VAL A 65 17.11 -0.53 -8.60
CA VAL A 65 16.54 0.77 -8.22
C VAL A 65 17.22 1.35 -6.97
N ASP A 66 17.52 0.51 -5.97
CA ASP A 66 18.20 0.92 -4.75
C ASP A 66 19.63 1.43 -5.02
N GLU A 67 20.34 0.84 -5.99
CA GLU A 67 21.68 1.30 -6.42
C GLU A 67 21.61 2.62 -7.19
N ALA A 68 20.66 2.76 -8.10
CA ALA A 68 20.53 3.94 -8.96
C ALA A 68 19.83 5.13 -8.29
N VAL A 69 19.11 4.92 -7.18
CA VAL A 69 18.13 5.84 -6.54
C VAL A 69 16.90 6.10 -7.43
N VAL A 70 17.13 6.32 -8.72
CA VAL A 70 16.12 6.40 -9.79
C VAL A 70 16.67 5.62 -10.99
N ALA A 71 15.95 4.60 -11.44
CA ALA A 71 16.31 3.79 -12.59
C ALA A 71 15.41 4.10 -13.80
N GLU A 72 15.94 3.92 -15.01
CA GLU A 72 15.13 3.95 -16.22
C GLU A 72 14.49 2.57 -16.47
N LEU A 73 13.28 2.55 -17.05
CA LEU A 73 12.61 1.30 -17.38
C LEU A 73 13.43 0.41 -18.32
N GLY A 74 14.16 1.02 -19.26
CA GLY A 74 15.08 0.32 -20.16
C GLY A 74 16.13 -0.48 -19.38
N ASP A 75 16.80 0.16 -18.41
CA ASP A 75 17.83 -0.48 -17.58
C ASP A 75 17.25 -1.64 -16.75
N LEU A 76 16.04 -1.48 -16.21
CA LEU A 76 15.38 -2.55 -15.46
C LEU A 76 14.99 -3.74 -16.34
N ILE A 77 14.65 -3.50 -17.61
CA ILE A 77 14.39 -4.57 -18.58
C ILE A 77 15.70 -5.27 -18.95
N GLU A 78 16.79 -4.53 -19.14
CA GLU A 78 18.11 -5.08 -19.43
C GLU A 78 18.66 -5.94 -18.29
N ALA A 79 18.33 -5.60 -17.03
CA ALA A 79 18.67 -6.40 -15.86
C ALA A 79 17.96 -7.78 -15.81
N LEU A 80 16.96 -8.02 -16.67
CA LEU A 80 16.14 -9.24 -16.71
C LEU A 80 16.24 -9.98 -18.06
N PRO A 81 17.44 -10.38 -18.53
CA PRO A 81 17.65 -10.85 -19.90
C PRO A 81 16.95 -12.18 -20.22
N HIS A 82 16.59 -12.97 -19.20
CA HIS A 82 15.91 -14.27 -19.36
C HIS A 82 14.42 -14.23 -18.99
N HIS A 83 13.91 -13.06 -18.58
CA HIS A 83 12.53 -12.96 -18.14
C HIS A 83 11.58 -12.90 -19.34
N PRO A 84 10.52 -13.72 -19.41
CA PRO A 84 9.65 -13.78 -20.57
C PRO A 84 8.80 -12.51 -20.76
N ARG A 85 8.54 -11.76 -19.68
CA ARG A 85 7.70 -10.55 -19.66
C ARG A 85 8.22 -9.48 -18.70
N PRO A 86 9.40 -8.89 -18.93
CA PRO A 86 10.09 -8.03 -17.94
C PRO A 86 9.28 -6.78 -17.60
N ILE A 87 8.64 -6.15 -18.60
CA ILE A 87 7.75 -5.01 -18.38
C ILE A 87 6.60 -5.38 -17.42
N THR A 88 6.00 -6.56 -17.59
CA THR A 88 4.92 -7.02 -16.71
C THR A 88 5.39 -7.22 -15.28
N ALA A 89 6.63 -7.69 -15.07
CA ALA A 89 7.20 -7.82 -13.73
C ALA A 89 7.36 -6.46 -13.05
N VAL A 90 7.93 -5.47 -13.75
CA VAL A 90 8.10 -4.10 -13.22
C VAL A 90 6.75 -3.46 -12.90
N LEU A 91 5.76 -3.57 -13.79
CA LEU A 91 4.42 -3.06 -13.54
C LEU A 91 3.75 -3.72 -12.33
N ALA A 92 3.93 -5.02 -12.12
CA ALA A 92 3.38 -5.70 -10.95
C ALA A 92 3.99 -5.19 -9.63
N LEU A 93 5.28 -4.79 -9.63
CA LEU A 93 5.91 -4.17 -8.47
C LEU A 93 5.41 -2.74 -8.23
N ILE A 94 5.08 -2.00 -9.29
CA ILE A 94 4.44 -0.68 -9.19
C ILE A 94 3.02 -0.81 -8.63
N GLU A 95 2.22 -1.75 -9.15
CA GLU A 95 0.86 -2.03 -8.67
C GLU A 95 0.83 -2.48 -7.21
N ALA A 96 1.88 -3.20 -6.77
CA ALA A 96 2.06 -3.57 -5.37
C ALA A 96 2.57 -2.43 -4.47
N GLY A 97 2.86 -1.25 -5.03
CA GLY A 97 3.35 -0.08 -4.31
C GLY A 97 4.81 -0.18 -3.85
N LEU A 98 5.59 -1.10 -4.40
CA LEU A 98 7.02 -1.24 -4.08
C LEU A 98 7.91 -0.32 -4.93
N LEU A 99 7.39 0.08 -6.09
CA LEU A 99 7.99 1.03 -7.01
C LEU A 99 6.98 2.13 -7.34
N ALA A 100 7.48 3.31 -7.62
CA ALA A 100 6.75 4.43 -8.18
C ALA A 100 7.33 4.75 -9.56
N VAL A 101 6.49 5.30 -10.44
CA VAL A 101 6.85 5.63 -11.83
C VAL A 101 6.38 7.03 -12.18
N ASP A 102 7.17 7.74 -12.99
CA ASP A 102 6.83 9.08 -13.45
C ASP A 102 5.83 9.02 -14.62
N PHE A 103 4.54 9.08 -14.31
CA PHE A 103 3.46 9.11 -15.30
C PHE A 103 3.32 10.45 -16.04
N HIS A 104 4.05 11.50 -15.66
CA HIS A 104 4.05 12.76 -16.39
C HIS A 104 5.00 12.73 -17.60
N ALA A 105 5.94 11.79 -17.62
CA ALA A 105 6.80 11.53 -18.77
C ALA A 105 6.10 10.63 -19.82
N PRO A 106 6.47 10.72 -21.11
CA PRO A 106 6.10 9.72 -22.11
C PRO A 106 6.50 8.32 -21.65
N PHE A 107 5.62 7.34 -21.87
CA PHE A 107 5.90 5.96 -21.50
C PHE A 107 6.80 5.30 -22.55
N ASP A 108 8.10 5.48 -22.39
CA ASP A 108 9.15 4.88 -23.21
C ASP A 108 10.26 4.28 -22.34
N SER A 109 11.39 3.90 -22.94
CA SER A 109 12.51 3.28 -22.20
C SER A 109 13.13 4.20 -21.15
N SER A 110 12.99 5.51 -21.27
CA SER A 110 13.56 6.51 -20.37
C SER A 110 12.65 6.88 -19.19
N VAL A 111 11.50 6.22 -19.06
CA VAL A 111 10.59 6.48 -17.94
C VAL A 111 11.28 6.14 -16.61
N ARG A 112 11.15 7.08 -15.66
CA ARG A 112 11.84 7.02 -14.36
C ARG A 112 11.05 6.22 -13.34
N ILE A 113 11.74 5.34 -12.65
CA ILE A 113 11.21 4.43 -11.64
C ILE A 113 12.05 4.55 -10.37
N TRP A 114 11.40 4.66 -9.21
CA TRP A 114 12.08 4.79 -7.91
C TRP A 114 11.32 4.01 -6.83
N ARG A 115 11.94 3.81 -5.66
CA ARG A 115 11.23 3.31 -4.47
C ARG A 115 10.61 4.47 -3.70
N PRO A 116 9.29 4.42 -3.37
CA PRO A 116 8.58 5.52 -2.70
C PRO A 116 9.00 5.73 -1.24
#